data_AF-A0A7C6SJC3-F1
#
_entry.id   AF-A0A7C6SJC3-F1
#
_cell.length_a   1.000
_cell.length_b   1.000
_cell.length_c   1.000
_cell.angle_alpha   90.00
_cell.angle_beta   90.00
_cell.angle_gamma   90.00
#
_symmetry.space_group_name_H-M   'P 1'
#
loop_
_entity.id
_entity.type
_entity.pdbx_description
1 polymer ?
#
loop_
_entity_poly.entity_id
_entity_poly.type
_entity_poly.pdbx_seq_one_letter_code
_entity_poly.pdbx_strand_id
1 'polypeptide(L)'
;MKDYCTENNILYHPEDTVTTEQFVTMIIRSSKGEIEATREDCASGYIDYALHKGIIEDYDLTNKGNPIERRSVARIVHQALLTEFDEKDEEKWSVARNLLDLYSCRTCVMHIAQVYVKGIMAGREKNIFDIRGNITHSEAASIVVRMLVRKKRILPD
;
A
#
# COMPACT_ATOMS: atom_id res chain seq x y z
N MET A 1 22.22 10.13 25.97
CA MET A 1 21.84 9.57 24.66
C MET A 1 20.60 10.32 24.25
N LYS A 2 20.65 11.14 23.19
CA LYS A 2 19.56 12.07 22.81
C LYS A 2 18.50 11.32 22.00
N ASP A 3 17.24 11.67 22.24
CA ASP A 3 16.04 11.14 21.60
C ASP A 3 16.12 11.23 20.07
N TYR A 4 15.88 10.11 19.37
CA TYR A 4 15.91 10.01 17.90
C TYR A 4 14.54 9.78 17.26
N CYS A 5 13.45 9.81 18.02
CA CYS A 5 12.09 9.71 17.47
C CYS A 5 11.50 11.12 17.33
N THR A 6 12.11 11.93 16.46
CA THR A 6 11.56 13.24 16.12
C THR A 6 10.27 13.03 15.35
N GLU A 7 9.14 13.49 15.90
CA GLU A 7 7.97 13.83 15.09
C GLU A 7 8.38 14.96 14.15
N ASN A 8 8.89 14.59 12.98
CA ASN A 8 9.09 15.56 11.93
C ASN A 8 7.71 15.95 11.40
N ASN A 9 7.26 17.14 11.78
CA ASN A 9 6.15 17.83 11.15
C ASN A 9 6.60 18.28 9.74
N ILE A 10 6.77 17.31 8.84
CA ILE A 10 7.17 17.53 7.45
C ILE A 10 5.94 18.01 6.69
N LEU A 11 6.05 19.19 6.08
CA LEU A 11 5.11 19.65 5.08
C LEU A 11 5.30 18.78 3.83
N TYR A 12 4.49 17.72 3.68
CA TYR A 12 4.56 16.85 2.50
C TYR A 12 3.99 17.56 1.29
N HIS A 13 4.77 17.65 0.20
CA HIS A 13 4.23 18.09 -1.07
C HIS A 13 3.48 16.94 -1.74
N PRO A 14 2.35 17.19 -2.42
CA PRO A 14 1.54 16.13 -3.04
C PRO A 14 2.31 15.23 -4.02
N GLU A 15 3.37 15.76 -4.63
CA GLU A 15 4.22 15.11 -5.63
C GLU A 15 5.42 14.36 -5.03
N ASP A 16 5.67 14.51 -3.72
CA ASP A 16 6.76 13.80 -3.06
C ASP A 16 6.44 12.30 -3.01
N THR A 17 7.46 11.48 -3.24
CA THR A 17 7.31 10.02 -3.14
C THR A 17 7.12 9.60 -1.69
N VAL A 18 6.28 8.60 -1.48
CA VAL A 18 5.96 8.05 -0.15
C VAL A 18 6.85 6.87 0.15
N THR A 19 7.33 6.76 1.40
CA THR A 19 8.06 5.59 1.88
C THR A 19 7.11 4.46 2.27
N THR A 20 7.65 3.25 2.38
CA THR A 20 6.85 2.10 2.85
C THR A 20 6.24 2.36 4.24
N GLU A 21 7.00 2.94 5.16
CA GLU A 21 6.51 3.27 6.51
C GLU A 21 5.38 4.29 6.51
N GLN A 22 5.53 5.35 5.71
CA GLN A 22 4.51 6.38 5.58
C GLN A 22 3.22 5.77 5.02
N PHE A 23 3.31 4.94 3.98
CA PHE A 23 2.13 4.31 3.37
C PHE A 23 1.41 3.37 4.33
N VAL A 24 2.14 2.51 5.05
CA VAL A 24 1.58 1.62 6.07
C VAL A 24 0.92 2.43 7.19
N THR A 25 1.57 3.50 7.65
CA THR A 25 1.01 4.41 8.65
C THR A 25 -0.31 5.01 8.19
N MET A 26 -0.42 5.44 6.92
CA MET A 26 -1.67 5.97 6.37
C MET A 26 -2.81 4.95 6.42
N ILE A 27 -2.56 3.69 6.04
CA ILE A 27 -3.55 2.60 6.07
C ILE A 27 -4.02 2.33 7.50
N ILE A 28 -3.09 2.07 8.42
CA ILE A 28 -3.41 1.61 9.77
C ILE A 28 -4.02 2.74 10.59
N ARG A 29 -3.45 3.96 10.52
CA ARG A 29 -4.01 5.11 11.24
C ARG A 29 -5.43 5.46 10.77
N SER A 30 -5.68 5.37 9.46
CA SER A 30 -7.00 5.70 8.90
C SER A 30 -8.07 4.64 9.20
N SER A 31 -7.68 3.43 9.60
CA SER A 31 -8.61 2.34 9.94
C SER A 31 -8.78 2.12 11.44
N LYS A 32 -7.72 2.32 12.24
CA LYS A 32 -7.71 2.02 13.68
C LYS A 32 -7.54 3.24 14.59
N GLY A 33 -7.15 4.39 14.06
CA GLY A 33 -6.72 5.52 14.87
C GLY A 33 -5.28 5.35 15.35
N GLU A 34 -4.94 5.98 16.48
CA GLU A 34 -3.56 6.04 16.97
C GLU A 34 -3.13 4.73 17.66
N ILE A 35 -1.89 4.31 17.39
CA ILE A 35 -1.28 3.13 18.00
C ILE A 35 0.01 3.56 18.70
N GLU A 36 0.13 3.25 19.99
CA GLU A 36 1.35 3.48 20.76
C GLU A 36 2.48 2.54 20.30
N ALA A 37 3.71 3.05 20.23
CA ALA A 37 4.87 2.25 19.89
C ALA A 37 5.17 1.25 21.01
N THR A 38 5.34 -0.03 20.66
CA THR A 38 5.53 -1.10 21.65
C THR A 38 7.00 -1.42 21.96
N ARG A 39 7.95 -0.82 21.23
CA ARG A 39 9.38 -1.11 21.33
C ARG A 39 10.24 0.15 21.30
N GLU A 40 11.38 0.09 21.99
CA GLU A 40 12.45 1.11 22.00
C GLU A 40 13.21 1.18 20.65
N ASP A 41 12.94 0.27 19.72
CA ASP A 41 13.60 0.18 18.42
C ASP A 41 12.70 0.76 17.31
N CYS A 42 13.29 1.58 16.45
CA CYS A 42 12.68 2.66 15.63
C CYS A 42 11.60 2.28 14.58
N ALA A 43 10.88 1.18 14.70
CA ALA A 43 9.67 0.93 13.91
C ALA A 43 8.48 1.60 14.62
N SER A 44 7.72 2.46 13.92
CA SER A 44 6.47 2.99 14.49
C SER A 44 5.54 1.85 14.89
N GLY A 45 4.70 2.03 15.92
CA GLY A 45 3.74 1.01 16.37
C GLY A 45 2.84 0.47 15.24
N TYR A 46 2.65 1.27 14.19
CA TYR A 46 1.96 0.87 12.96
C TYR A 46 2.70 -0.20 12.15
N ILE A 47 4.04 -0.12 12.04
CA ILE A 47 4.86 -1.09 11.32
C ILE A 47 4.87 -2.43 12.07
N ASP A 48 5.06 -2.39 13.39
CA ASP A 48 5.00 -3.59 14.24
C ASP A 48 3.63 -4.27 14.12
N TYR A 49 2.55 -3.49 14.18
CA TYR A 49 1.20 -3.99 14.00
C TYR A 49 1.01 -4.64 12.62
N ALA A 50 1.40 -3.94 11.55
CA ALA A 50 1.25 -4.44 10.19
C ALA A 50 2.03 -5.73 9.95
N LEU A 51 3.24 -5.85 10.53
CA LEU A 51 4.05 -7.06 10.44
C LEU A 51 3.38 -8.21 11.18
N HIS A 52 2.91 -7.98 12.42
CA HIS A 52 2.22 -8.99 13.21
C HIS A 52 0.94 -9.50 12.54
N LYS A 53 0.22 -8.63 11.82
CA LYS A 53 -0.98 -8.98 11.07
C LYS A 53 -0.71 -9.65 9.72
N GLY A 54 0.55 -9.72 9.27
CA GLY A 54 0.90 -10.24 7.94
C GLY A 54 0.52 -9.30 6.79
N ILE A 55 0.29 -8.01 7.08
CA ILE A 55 0.03 -6.97 6.07
C ILE A 55 1.33 -6.61 5.34
N ILE A 56 2.45 -6.60 6.07
CA ILE A 56 3.79 -6.43 5.55
C ILE A 56 4.67 -7.64 5.91
N GLU A 57 5.80 -7.76 5.23
CA GLU A 57 6.80 -8.82 5.40
C GLU A 57 8.17 -8.22 5.77
N ASP A 58 9.12 -9.07 6.14
CA ASP A 58 10.48 -8.66 6.55
C ASP A 58 11.19 -7.79 5.50
N TYR A 59 10.90 -8.03 4.21
CA TYR A 59 11.43 -7.21 3.12
C TYR A 59 10.94 -5.76 3.20
N ASP A 60 9.67 -5.53 3.53
CA ASP A 60 9.12 -4.18 3.68
C ASP A 60 9.71 -3.49 4.91
N LEU A 61 9.86 -4.22 6.02
CA LEU A 61 10.48 -3.70 7.25
C LEU A 61 11.92 -3.26 7.00
N THR A 62 12.69 -4.08 6.27
CA THR A 62 14.08 -3.78 5.89
C THR A 62 14.15 -2.53 5.01
N ASN A 63 13.15 -2.33 4.14
CA ASN A 63 13.09 -1.22 3.18
C ASN A 63 12.13 -0.10 3.62
N LYS A 64 11.78 -0.01 4.91
CA LYS A 64 10.68 0.85 5.38
C LYS A 64 10.85 2.33 5.06
N GLY A 65 12.09 2.81 5.01
CA GLY A 65 12.45 4.20 4.69
C GLY A 65 12.62 4.50 3.20
N ASN A 66 12.53 3.50 2.32
CA ASN A 66 12.70 3.69 0.88
C ASN A 66 11.35 4.07 0.22
N PRO A 67 11.37 4.83 -0.89
CA PRO A 67 10.20 5.04 -1.73
C PRO A 67 9.54 3.70 -2.08
N ILE A 68 8.22 3.62 -1.89
CA ILE A 68 7.49 2.38 -2.09
C ILE A 68 7.09 2.20 -3.57
N GLU A 69 7.44 1.04 -4.11
CA GLU A 69 7.05 0.63 -5.46
C GLU A 69 5.58 0.22 -5.52
N ARG A 70 4.92 0.47 -6.64
CA ARG A 70 3.50 0.15 -6.89
C ARG A 70 3.16 -1.33 -6.68
N ARG A 71 4.08 -2.26 -6.98
CA ARG A 71 3.87 -3.69 -6.66
C ARG A 71 3.79 -3.97 -5.16
N SER A 72 4.59 -3.28 -4.36
CA SER A 72 4.58 -3.42 -2.91
C SER A 72 3.30 -2.79 -2.35
N VAL A 73 2.91 -1.62 -2.86
CA VAL A 73 1.61 -1.00 -2.56
C VAL A 73 0.45 -1.97 -2.84
N ALA A 74 0.43 -2.59 -4.02
CA ALA A 74 -0.60 -3.56 -4.39
C ALA A 74 -0.65 -4.76 -3.43
N ARG A 75 0.52 -5.31 -3.06
CA ARG A 75 0.62 -6.41 -2.10
C ARG A 75 0.10 -6.01 -0.73
N ILE A 76 0.57 -4.90 -0.19
CA ILE A 76 0.18 -4.39 1.14
C ILE A 76 -1.32 -4.10 1.20
N VAL A 77 -1.88 -3.41 0.20
CA VAL A 77 -3.32 -3.14 0.13
C VAL A 77 -4.11 -4.44 0.04
N HIS A 78 -3.67 -5.37 -0.82
CA HIS A 78 -4.34 -6.66 -0.94
C HIS A 78 -4.33 -7.45 0.38
N GLN A 79 -3.17 -7.52 1.05
CA GLN A 79 -3.08 -8.20 2.34
C GLN A 79 -3.93 -7.50 3.40
N ALA A 80 -3.92 -6.16 3.48
CA ALA A 80 -4.78 -5.43 4.41
C ALA A 80 -6.26 -5.73 4.17
N LEU A 81 -6.71 -5.79 2.91
CA LEU A 81 -8.08 -6.18 2.57
C LEU A 81 -8.42 -7.56 3.14
N LEU A 82 -7.54 -8.54 2.99
CA LEU A 82 -7.75 -9.90 3.48
C LEU A 82 -7.71 -10.00 5.00
N THR A 83 -6.70 -9.39 5.64
CA THR A 83 -6.39 -9.63 7.05
C THR A 83 -7.06 -8.64 8.01
N GLU A 84 -7.26 -7.39 7.59
CA GLU A 84 -7.82 -6.33 8.44
C GLU A 84 -9.29 -6.06 8.11
N PHE A 85 -9.69 -6.17 6.83
CA PHE A 85 -11.05 -5.82 6.38
C PHE A 85 -11.92 -7.02 6.00
N ASP A 86 -11.40 -8.25 6.08
CA ASP A 86 -12.08 -9.50 5.68
C ASP A 86 -12.72 -9.42 4.28
N GLU A 87 -12.11 -8.65 3.37
CA GLU A 87 -12.55 -8.49 2.00
C GLU A 87 -11.85 -9.52 1.11
N LYS A 88 -12.61 -10.56 0.74
CA LYS A 88 -12.14 -11.66 -0.10
C LYS A 88 -11.80 -11.25 -1.53
N ASP A 89 -10.98 -12.09 -2.17
CA ASP A 89 -10.63 -12.02 -3.57
C ASP A 89 -11.86 -12.05 -4.49
N GLU A 90 -11.78 -11.26 -5.56
CA GLU A 90 -12.68 -11.41 -6.70
C GLU A 90 -12.30 -12.67 -7.48
N GLU A 91 -13.28 -13.54 -7.73
CA GLU A 91 -13.08 -14.73 -8.59
C GLU A 91 -12.79 -14.32 -10.04
N LYS A 92 -13.41 -13.23 -10.50
CA LYS A 92 -13.32 -12.73 -11.87
C LYS A 92 -12.35 -11.55 -11.96
N TRP A 93 -11.08 -11.85 -12.20
CA TRP A 93 -10.06 -10.82 -12.40
C TRP A 93 -9.52 -10.74 -13.83
N SER A 94 -10.16 -11.40 -14.80
CA SER A 94 -9.66 -11.55 -16.18
C SER A 94 -9.34 -10.23 -16.88
N VAL A 95 -10.02 -9.14 -16.54
CA VAL A 95 -9.74 -7.80 -17.08
C VAL A 95 -8.31 -7.32 -16.76
N ALA A 96 -7.74 -7.72 -15.61
CA ALA A 96 -6.36 -7.38 -15.28
C ALA A 96 -5.35 -7.99 -16.25
N ARG A 97 -5.70 -9.06 -16.98
CA ARG A 97 -4.81 -9.66 -18.00
C ARG A 97 -4.56 -8.75 -19.19
N ASN A 98 -5.32 -7.67 -19.33
CA ASN A 98 -5.07 -6.62 -20.32
C ASN A 98 -3.83 -5.79 -19.96
N LEU A 99 -3.38 -5.81 -18.71
CA LEU A 99 -2.14 -5.15 -18.28
C LEU A 99 -0.93 -5.91 -18.87
N LEU A 100 -0.19 -5.26 -19.75
CA LEU A 100 0.93 -5.84 -20.50
C LEU A 100 2.10 -6.20 -19.59
N ASP A 101 2.29 -5.44 -18.52
CA ASP A 101 3.39 -5.65 -17.57
C ASP A 101 3.04 -6.60 -16.43
N LEU A 102 1.78 -7.05 -16.28
CA LEU A 102 1.30 -7.87 -15.15
C LEU A 102 2.20 -9.07 -14.83
N TYR A 103 2.66 -9.78 -15.86
CA TYR A 103 3.45 -11.00 -15.70
C TYR A 103 4.96 -10.77 -15.54
N SER A 104 5.42 -9.52 -15.55
CA SER A 104 6.82 -9.16 -15.30
C SER A 104 7.26 -9.48 -13.86
N CYS A 105 6.30 -9.65 -12.95
CA CYS A 105 6.50 -10.18 -11.61
C CYS A 105 5.45 -11.28 -11.33
N ARG A 106 5.83 -12.55 -11.46
CA ARG A 106 4.90 -13.68 -11.30
C ARG A 106 4.26 -13.76 -9.91
N THR A 107 5.02 -13.44 -8.86
CA THR A 107 4.52 -13.41 -7.47
C THR A 107 3.60 -12.22 -7.20
N CYS A 108 3.67 -11.16 -8.01
CA CYS A 108 2.85 -9.96 -7.83
C CYS A 108 1.47 -10.07 -8.51
N VAL A 109 1.29 -11.02 -9.43
CA VAL A 109 0.12 -11.10 -10.33
C VAL A 109 -1.20 -11.01 -9.58
N MET A 110 -1.38 -11.84 -8.54
CA MET A 110 -2.66 -11.87 -7.82
C MET A 110 -2.91 -10.56 -7.05
N HIS A 111 -1.89 -10.02 -6.39
CA HIS A 111 -2.01 -8.76 -5.67
C HIS A 111 -2.39 -7.60 -6.60
N ILE A 112 -1.71 -7.48 -7.73
CA ILE A 112 -2.00 -6.45 -8.73
C ILE A 112 -3.39 -6.64 -9.31
N ALA A 113 -3.75 -7.88 -9.67
CA ALA A 113 -5.06 -8.19 -10.22
C ALA A 113 -6.18 -7.77 -9.26
N GLN A 114 -6.09 -8.14 -7.98
CA GLN A 114 -7.13 -7.84 -6.99
C GLN A 114 -7.31 -6.34 -6.77
N VAL A 115 -6.23 -5.57 -6.58
CA VAL A 115 -6.35 -4.11 -6.40
C VAL A 115 -6.81 -3.39 -7.67
N TYR A 116 -6.49 -3.94 -8.85
CA TYR A 116 -6.91 -3.40 -10.13
C TYR A 116 -8.40 -3.64 -10.40
N VAL A 117 -8.87 -4.88 -10.30
CA VAL A 117 -10.27 -5.23 -10.60
C VAL A 117 -11.23 -4.70 -9.54
N LYS A 118 -10.77 -4.53 -8.29
CA LYS A 118 -11.52 -3.82 -7.25
C LYS A 118 -11.53 -2.30 -7.47
N GLY A 119 -10.81 -1.77 -8.46
CA GLY A 119 -10.78 -0.34 -8.76
C GLY A 119 -10.09 0.52 -7.69
N ILE A 120 -9.17 -0.07 -6.94
CA ILE A 120 -8.40 0.62 -5.90
C ILE A 120 -7.16 1.28 -6.53
N MET A 121 -6.43 0.52 -7.35
CA MET A 121 -5.28 1.01 -8.11
C MET A 121 -5.53 0.88 -9.61
N ALA A 122 -5.52 2.01 -10.32
CA ALA A 122 -5.59 2.02 -11.78
C ALA A 122 -4.20 1.80 -12.41
N GLY A 123 -4.17 1.43 -13.69
CA GLY A 123 -2.95 1.51 -14.50
C GLY A 123 -2.48 2.95 -14.64
N ARG A 124 -1.17 3.15 -14.73
CA ARG A 124 -0.58 4.49 -14.90
C ARG A 124 -0.67 4.95 -16.35
N GLU A 125 -0.59 4.00 -17.29
CA GLU A 125 -0.82 4.24 -18.71
C GLU A 125 -1.76 3.17 -19.27
N LYS A 126 -2.17 3.33 -20.53
CA LYS A 126 -3.03 2.36 -21.21
C LYS A 126 -2.39 0.98 -21.16
N ASN A 127 -3.07 0.05 -20.48
CA ASN A 127 -2.63 -1.33 -20.30
C ASN A 127 -1.27 -1.49 -19.59
N ILE A 128 -0.80 -0.48 -18.83
CA ILE A 128 0.45 -0.56 -18.06
C ILE A 128 0.16 -0.23 -16.60
N PHE A 129 0.45 -1.19 -15.72
CA PHE A 129 0.33 -0.97 -14.28
C PHE A 129 1.47 -0.11 -13.73
N ASP A 130 2.66 -0.19 -14.33
CA ASP A 130 3.92 0.37 -13.85
C ASP A 130 4.35 -0.26 -12.51
N ILE A 131 4.63 -1.57 -12.56
CA ILE A 131 4.97 -2.42 -11.40
C ILE A 131 6.09 -1.84 -10.51
N ARG A 132 7.09 -1.17 -11.11
CA ARG A 132 8.29 -0.65 -10.41
C ARG A 132 8.22 0.85 -10.12
N GLY A 133 7.23 1.56 -10.65
CA GLY A 133 7.06 2.97 -10.35
C GLY A 133 6.82 3.22 -8.87
N ASN A 134 7.34 4.34 -8.36
CA ASN A 134 7.02 4.81 -7.01
C ASN A 134 5.69 5.55 -7.02
N ILE A 135 5.05 5.65 -5.85
CA ILE A 135 3.84 6.47 -5.68
C ILE A 135 4.12 7.80 -4.99
N THR A 136 3.38 8.82 -5.39
CA THR A 136 3.36 10.11 -4.71
C THR A 136 2.40 10.12 -3.51
N HIS A 137 2.47 11.16 -2.69
CA HIS A 137 1.55 11.34 -1.56
C HIS A 137 0.09 11.47 -2.01
N SER A 138 -0.16 12.13 -3.14
CA SER A 138 -1.51 12.26 -3.71
C SER A 138 -2.06 10.92 -4.22
N GLU A 139 -1.22 10.11 -4.86
CA GLU A 139 -1.56 8.74 -5.27
C GLU A 139 -1.83 7.86 -4.04
N ALA A 140 -0.96 7.90 -3.04
CA ALA A 140 -1.12 7.15 -1.78
C ALA A 140 -2.46 7.45 -1.11
N ALA A 141 -2.80 8.75 -0.95
CA ALA A 141 -4.05 9.18 -0.34
C ALA A 141 -5.27 8.67 -1.12
N SER A 142 -5.21 8.76 -2.46
CA SER A 142 -6.28 8.27 -3.33
C SER A 142 -6.48 6.76 -3.20
N ILE A 143 -5.41 5.98 -3.10
CA ILE A 143 -5.43 4.54 -2.90
C ILE A 143 -6.07 4.19 -1.56
N VAL A 144 -5.65 4.84 -0.47
CA VAL A 144 -6.20 4.60 0.88
C VAL A 144 -7.70 4.94 0.91
N VAL A 145 -8.12 6.05 0.31
CA VAL A 145 -9.55 6.41 0.23
C VAL A 145 -10.35 5.36 -0.55
N ARG A 146 -9.84 4.85 -1.68
CA ARG A 146 -10.53 3.81 -2.47
C ARG A 146 -10.56 2.45 -1.79
N MET A 147 -9.53 2.13 -1.02
CA MET A 147 -9.49 0.93 -0.19
C MET A 147 -10.59 0.99 0.88
N LEU A 148 -10.67 2.10 1.63
CA LEU A 148 -11.61 2.28 2.75
C LEU A 148 -13.06 2.56 2.30
N VAL A 149 -13.26 3.30 1.20
CA VAL A 149 -14.57 3.75 0.75
C VAL A 149 -14.89 3.13 -0.61
N ARG A 150 -15.61 2.00 -0.62
CA ARG A 150 -15.95 1.25 -1.85
C ARG A 150 -16.59 2.11 -2.95
N LYS A 151 -17.45 3.08 -2.59
CA LYS A 151 -18.10 4.00 -3.54
C LYS A 151 -17.14 4.94 -4.28
N LYS A 152 -15.88 5.04 -3.84
CA LYS A 152 -14.84 5.86 -4.47
C LYS A 152 -13.94 5.07 -5.44
N ARG A 153 -14.08 3.73 -5.46
CA ARG A 153 -13.33 2.85 -6.37
C ARG A 153 -13.68 3.17 -7.83
N ILE A 154 -12.69 3.09 -8.70
CA ILE A 154 -12.82 3.35 -10.14
C ILE A 154 -12.51 2.05 -10.87
N LEU A 155 -13.55 1.37 -11.34
CA LEU A 155 -13.40 0.07 -12.00
C LEU A 155 -12.69 0.22 -13.35
N PRO A 156 -11.88 -0.76 -13.75
CA PRO A 156 -11.30 -0.78 -15.08
C PRO A 156 -12.38 -1.01 -16.14
N ASP A 157 -12.21 -0.35 -17.28
CA ASP A 157 -13.04 -0.54 -18.49
C ASP A 157 -12.85 -1.93 -19.12
#